data_AF-I7J6H2-F1
#
_entry.id   AF-I7J6H2-F1
#
_cell.length_a   1.000
_cell.length_b   1.000
_cell.length_c   1.000
_cell.angle_alpha   90.00
_cell.angle_beta   90.00
_cell.angle_gamma   90.00
#
_symmetry.space_group_name_H-M   'P 1'
#
loop_
_entity.id
_entity.type
_entity.pdbx_description
1 polymer ?
#
loop_
_entity_poly.entity_id
_entity_poly.type
_entity_poly.pdbx_seq_one_letter_code
_entity_poly.pdbx_strand_id
1 'polypeptide(L)'
;MKKYILKGIKESLIYSLITAVFVSLIATIFSLIKGINPLKSIYISLYAVGIFASIFSIPQLFKRDEDPKIALYRRKNPLFGFYNLFYNPYAERAELESIEEFKGEGFWRGIFIILYSITILIIAAIIERIYY
;
A
#
# COMPACT_ATOMS: atom_id res chain seq x y z
N MET A 1 -0.12 19.09 -1.31
CA MET A 1 0.63 18.11 -2.13
C MET A 1 2.07 17.84 -1.66
N LYS A 2 3.03 18.78 -1.71
CA LYS A 2 4.44 18.51 -1.32
C LYS A 2 4.62 17.92 0.10
N LYS A 3 3.89 18.43 1.09
CA LYS A 3 3.91 17.92 2.49
C LYS A 3 3.37 16.48 2.60
N TYR A 4 2.35 16.13 1.81
CA TYR A 4 1.76 14.79 1.78
C TYR A 4 2.73 13.77 1.17
N ILE A 5 3.37 14.12 0.06
CA ILE A 5 4.37 13.26 -0.61
C ILE A 5 5.54 12.97 0.33
N LEU A 6 6.09 14.01 0.98
CA LEU A 6 7.19 13.86 1.92
C LEU A 6 6.81 12.97 3.12
N LYS A 7 5.60 13.17 3.67
CA LYS A 7 5.07 12.36 4.77
C LYS A 7 4.91 10.90 4.34
N GLY A 8 4.32 10.65 3.16
CA GLY A 8 4.13 9.29 2.63
C GLY A 8 5.45 8.56 2.36
N ILE A 9 6.47 9.25 1.84
CA ILE A 9 7.82 8.68 1.68
C ILE A 9 8.40 8.29 3.05
N LYS A 10 8.37 9.21 4.01
CA LYS A 10 8.90 8.97 5.37
C LYS A 10 8.20 7.77 6.03
N GLU A 11 6.88 7.74 5.97
CA GLU A 11 6.08 6.65 6.54
C GLU A 11 6.37 5.32 5.84
N SER A 12 6.47 5.30 4.51
CA SER A 12 6.80 4.08 3.75
C SER A 12 8.15 3.49 4.17
N LEU A 13 9.17 4.34 4.35
CA LEU A 13 10.48 3.90 4.83
C LEU A 13 10.41 3.39 6.27
N ILE A 14 9.78 4.13 7.18
CA ILE A 14 9.64 3.72 8.58
C ILE A 14 8.90 2.38 8.68
N TYR A 15 7.77 2.23 7.99
CA TYR A 15 7.00 0.98 8.01
C TYR A 15 7.78 -0.17 7.38
N SER A 16 8.56 0.06 6.33
CA SER A 16 9.40 -0.99 5.72
C SER A 16 10.45 -1.52 6.68
N LEU A 17 11.06 -0.63 7.48
CA LEU A 17 12.03 -1.01 8.51
C LEU A 17 11.37 -1.76 9.66
N ILE A 18 10.22 -1.28 10.13
CA ILE A 18 9.44 -1.96 11.17
C ILE A 18 9.07 -3.38 10.70
N THR A 19 8.53 -3.52 9.49
CA THR A 19 8.20 -4.83 8.94
C THR A 19 9.43 -5.72 8.79
N ALA A 20 10.57 -5.18 8.34
CA ALA A 20 11.80 -5.95 8.24
C ALA A 20 12.24 -6.52 9.59
N VAL A 21 12.12 -5.75 10.67
CA VAL A 21 12.42 -6.21 12.04
C VAL A 21 11.45 -7.32 12.46
N PHE A 22 10.14 -7.13 12.30
CA PHE A 22 9.15 -8.13 12.68
C PHE A 22 9.28 -9.42 11.88
N VAL A 23 9.45 -9.33 10.56
CA VAL A 23 9.66 -10.51 9.70
C VAL A 23 10.94 -11.23 10.09
N SER A 24 12.02 -10.51 10.39
CA SER A 24 13.28 -11.12 10.84
C SER A 24 13.13 -11.85 12.17
N LEU A 25 12.41 -11.27 13.13
CA LEU A 25 12.12 -11.92 14.41
C LEU A 25 11.32 -13.21 14.22
N ILE A 26 10.24 -13.16 13.43
CA ILE A 26 9.39 -14.34 13.15
C ILE A 26 10.21 -15.41 12.42
N ALA A 27 10.98 -15.03 11.40
CA ALA A 27 11.82 -15.93 10.63
C ALA A 27 12.91 -16.60 11.48
N THR A 28 13.44 -15.89 12.47
CA THR A 28 14.42 -16.41 13.44
C THR A 28 13.77 -17.42 14.39
N ILE A 29 12.59 -17.12 14.92
CA ILE A 29 11.84 -18.06 15.78
C ILE A 29 11.52 -19.34 14.98
N PHE A 30 11.04 -19.18 13.75
CA PHE A 30 10.73 -20.31 12.87
C PHE A 30 11.98 -21.14 12.53
N SER A 31 13.11 -20.50 12.26
CA SER A 31 14.35 -21.21 11.94
C SER A 31 14.88 -22.00 13.14
N LEU A 32 14.74 -21.47 14.37
CA LEU A 32 15.11 -22.19 15.59
C LEU A 32 14.26 -23.43 15.79
N ILE A 33 12.94 -23.35 15.55
CA ILE A 33 12.03 -24.50 15.65
C ILE A 33 12.37 -25.58 14.59
N LYS A 34 12.74 -25.16 13.38
CA LYS A 34 13.00 -26.07 12.26
C LYS A 34 14.46 -26.52 12.13
N GLY A 35 15.37 -25.99 12.96
CA GLY A 35 16.80 -26.28 12.87
C GLY A 35 17.46 -25.78 11.58
N ILE A 36 16.93 -24.72 10.96
CA ILE A 36 17.43 -24.14 9.71
C ILE A 36 18.33 -22.94 10.05
N ASN A 37 19.25 -22.59 9.14
CA ASN A 37 20.03 -21.36 9.29
C ASN A 37 19.12 -20.11 9.36
N PRO A 38 19.25 -19.27 10.41
CA PRO A 38 18.39 -18.11 10.61
C PRO A 38 18.54 -17.07 9.50
N LEU A 39 19.76 -16.79 9.05
CA LEU A 39 20.00 -15.81 7.97
C LEU A 39 19.29 -16.22 6.68
N LYS A 40 19.33 -17.53 6.37
CA LYS A 40 18.62 -18.10 5.21
C LYS A 40 17.11 -17.90 5.31
N SER A 41 16.54 -18.19 6.48
CA SER A 41 15.10 -18.00 6.75
C SER A 41 14.70 -16.52 6.61
N ILE A 42 15.53 -15.61 7.12
CA ILE A 42 15.26 -14.17 7.11
C ILE A 42 15.23 -13.61 5.69
N TYR A 43 16.29 -13.80 4.88
CA TYR A 43 16.31 -13.17 3.55
C TYR A 43 15.21 -13.74 2.63
N ILE A 44 14.93 -15.04 2.71
CA ILE A 44 13.84 -15.67 1.92
C ILE A 44 12.49 -15.08 2.33
N SER A 45 12.24 -14.93 3.63
CA SER A 45 10.98 -14.35 4.14
C SER A 45 10.82 -12.89 3.72
N LEU A 46 11.90 -12.10 3.78
CA LEU A 46 11.90 -10.72 3.33
C LEU A 46 11.66 -10.59 1.82
N TYR A 47 12.26 -11.46 1.00
CA TYR A 47 11.95 -11.51 -0.44
C TYR A 47 10.48 -11.82 -0.69
N ALA A 48 9.93 -12.83 -0.01
CA ALA A 48 8.53 -13.19 -0.15
C ALA A 48 7.61 -12.00 0.19
N VAL A 49 7.87 -11.30 1.29
CA VAL A 49 7.10 -10.13 1.71
C VAL A 49 7.27 -8.95 0.73
N GLY A 50 8.49 -8.68 0.27
CA GLY A 50 8.78 -7.60 -0.67
C GLY A 50 8.08 -7.81 -2.02
N ILE A 51 8.16 -9.02 -2.58
CA ILE A 51 7.49 -9.39 -3.83
C ILE A 51 5.97 -9.37 -3.66
N PHE A 52 5.46 -9.90 -2.54
CA PHE A 52 4.03 -9.86 -2.27
C PHE A 52 3.51 -8.42 -2.18
N ALA A 53 4.21 -7.55 -1.46
CA ALA A 53 3.84 -6.14 -1.34
C ALA A 53 3.85 -5.41 -2.69
N SER A 54 4.80 -5.71 -3.58
CA SER A 54 4.87 -5.08 -4.90
C SER A 54 3.67 -5.44 -5.77
N ILE A 55 3.14 -6.67 -5.67
CA ILE A 55 1.90 -7.07 -6.38
C ILE A 55 0.71 -6.19 -5.97
N PHE A 56 0.59 -5.84 -4.68
CA PHE A 56 -0.48 -4.96 -4.20
C PHE A 56 -0.34 -3.50 -4.66
N SER A 57 0.83 -3.08 -5.14
CA SER A 57 1.00 -1.73 -5.69
C SER A 57 0.27 -1.55 -7.01
N ILE A 58 0.23 -2.59 -7.86
CA ILE A 58 -0.36 -2.58 -9.21
C ILE A 58 -1.82 -2.10 -9.18
N PRO A 59 -2.75 -2.71 -8.42
CA PRO A 59 -4.13 -2.26 -8.40
C PRO A 59 -4.30 -0.85 -7.82
N GLN A 60 -3.34 -0.32 -7.05
CA GLN A 60 -3.39 1.05 -6.54
C GLN A 60 -2.92 2.07 -7.58
N LEU A 61 -1.89 1.73 -8.37
CA LEU A 61 -1.39 2.55 -9.48
C LEU A 61 -2.40 2.69 -10.60
N PHE A 62 -3.11 1.59 -10.90
CA PHE A 62 -4.19 1.55 -11.89
C PHE A 62 -5.57 1.76 -11.30
N LYS A 63 -5.66 2.07 -10.00
CA LYS A 63 -6.91 2.54 -9.41
C LYS A 63 -7.21 3.83 -10.14
N ARG A 64 -8.09 3.76 -11.13
CA ARG A 64 -8.65 4.95 -11.79
C ARG A 64 -9.01 5.88 -10.65
N ASP A 65 -8.64 7.15 -10.78
CA ASP A 65 -9.28 8.24 -10.07
C ASP A 65 -10.76 8.25 -10.54
N GLU A 66 -11.50 7.20 -10.21
CA GLU A 66 -12.94 7.15 -10.35
C GLU A 66 -13.41 8.22 -9.40
N ASP A 67 -13.91 9.30 -9.99
CA ASP A 67 -14.56 10.38 -9.29
C ASP A 67 -15.36 9.78 -8.13
N PRO A 68 -15.11 10.18 -6.87
CA PRO A 68 -15.82 9.61 -5.75
C PRO A 68 -17.33 9.71 -5.96
N LYS A 69 -17.83 10.69 -6.75
CA LYS A 69 -19.20 10.68 -7.26
C LYS A 69 -19.51 9.42 -8.07
N ILE A 70 -18.75 9.09 -9.11
CA ILE A 70 -18.96 7.90 -9.95
C ILE A 70 -18.88 6.60 -9.13
N ALA A 71 -17.95 6.49 -8.18
CA ALA A 71 -17.82 5.31 -7.31
C ALA A 71 -18.98 5.20 -6.29
N LEU A 72 -19.45 6.33 -5.74
CA LEU A 72 -20.62 6.38 -4.84
C LEU A 72 -21.92 6.16 -5.61
N TYR A 73 -22.05 6.71 -6.83
CA TYR A 73 -23.13 6.44 -7.77
C TYR A 73 -23.17 4.96 -8.18
N ARG A 74 -22.04 4.26 -8.26
CA ARG A 74 -22.00 2.82 -8.53
C ARG A 74 -22.35 1.96 -7.30
N ARG A 75 -22.07 2.46 -6.09
CA ARG A 75 -22.37 1.78 -4.80
C ARG A 75 -23.78 2.05 -4.28
N LYS A 76 -24.34 3.23 -4.53
CA LYS A 76 -25.71 3.62 -4.13
C LYS A 76 -26.78 3.13 -5.11
N ASN A 77 -26.38 2.56 -6.24
CA ASN A 77 -27.28 2.26 -7.34
C ASN A 77 -27.22 0.77 -7.69
N PRO A 78 -28.08 -0.08 -7.08
CA PRO A 78 -28.27 -1.44 -7.58
C PRO A 78 -28.97 -1.47 -8.95
N LEU A 79 -29.60 -0.36 -9.36
CA LEU A 79 -30.29 -0.22 -10.65
C LEU A 79 -30.18 1.23 -11.15
N PHE A 80 -29.40 1.44 -12.22
CA PHE A 80 -29.37 2.60 -13.10
C PHE A 80 -30.73 2.83 -13.82
N GLY A 81 -31.85 2.85 -13.09
CA GLY A 81 -33.20 2.87 -13.65
C GLY A 81 -34.16 3.84 -12.97
N PHE A 82 -34.11 4.06 -11.66
CA PHE A 82 -35.15 4.85 -10.99
C PHE A 82 -34.59 5.52 -9.73
N TYR A 83 -34.99 6.77 -9.48
CA TYR A 83 -34.80 7.56 -8.24
C TYR A 83 -33.62 8.53 -8.15
N ASN A 84 -33.79 9.67 -8.82
CA ASN A 84 -33.40 10.99 -8.28
C ASN A 84 -34.66 11.59 -7.65
N LEU A 85 -34.78 11.69 -6.32
CA LEU A 85 -35.97 12.30 -5.71
C LEU A 85 -35.74 13.34 -4.62
N PHE A 86 -34.52 13.53 -4.08
CA PHE A 86 -34.26 14.67 -3.19
C PHE A 86 -32.83 15.23 -3.37
N TYR A 87 -32.74 16.39 -4.02
CA TYR A 87 -31.51 17.13 -4.29
C TYR A 87 -31.11 17.92 -3.03
N ASN A 88 -29.97 17.60 -2.40
CA ASN A 88 -29.44 18.35 -1.26
C ASN A 88 -28.27 19.25 -1.71
N PRO A 89 -28.43 20.59 -1.73
CA PRO A 89 -27.41 21.52 -2.24
C PRO A 89 -26.17 21.68 -1.33
N TYR A 90 -26.23 21.22 -0.08
CA TYR A 90 -25.06 21.19 0.81
C TYR A 90 -24.19 19.95 0.61
N ALA A 91 -24.73 18.90 -0.03
CA ALA A 91 -23.95 17.75 -0.45
C ALA A 91 -22.99 18.13 -1.58
N GLU A 92 -23.43 18.94 -2.55
CA GLU A 92 -22.62 19.30 -3.71
C GLU A 92 -21.33 20.08 -3.37
N ARG A 93 -21.34 20.95 -2.35
CA ARG A 93 -20.15 21.70 -1.92
C ARG A 93 -19.14 20.84 -1.14
N ALA A 94 -19.61 20.00 -0.21
CA ALA A 94 -18.75 19.03 0.47
C ALA A 94 -18.25 17.92 -0.49
N GLU A 95 -19.04 17.61 -1.51
CA GLU A 95 -18.65 16.73 -2.61
C GLU A 95 -17.60 17.38 -3.52
N LEU A 96 -17.65 18.69 -3.80
CA LEU A 96 -16.62 19.38 -4.58
C LEU A 96 -15.28 19.46 -3.82
N GLU A 97 -15.30 19.74 -2.51
CA GLU A 97 -14.09 19.71 -1.67
C GLU A 97 -13.48 18.30 -1.58
N SER A 98 -14.30 17.26 -1.47
CA SER A 98 -13.80 15.87 -1.49
C SER A 98 -13.33 15.41 -2.88
N ILE A 99 -13.83 15.96 -3.99
CA ILE A 99 -13.32 15.62 -5.33
C ILE A 99 -11.92 16.20 -5.56
N GLU A 100 -11.64 17.41 -5.07
CA GLU A 100 -10.29 18.00 -5.18
C GLU A 100 -9.26 17.25 -4.32
N GLU A 101 -9.69 16.65 -3.21
CA GLU A 101 -8.82 15.87 -2.32
C GLU A 101 -8.51 14.46 -2.88
N PHE A 102 -9.40 13.89 -3.71
CA PHE A 102 -9.31 12.50 -4.17
C PHE A 102 -8.62 12.28 -5.53
N LYS A 103 -8.29 13.33 -6.30
CA LYS A 103 -7.50 13.19 -7.54
C LYS A 103 -6.02 12.99 -7.21
N GLY A 104 -5.56 11.73 -7.18
CA GLY A 104 -4.15 11.36 -7.06
C GLY A 104 -3.75 10.55 -5.83
N GLU A 105 -4.64 10.32 -4.84
CA GLU A 105 -4.27 9.53 -3.65
C GLU A 105 -3.94 8.07 -3.98
N GLY A 106 -4.67 7.45 -4.93
CA GLY A 106 -4.44 6.05 -5.32
C GLY A 106 -3.07 5.85 -5.97
N PHE A 107 -2.72 6.72 -6.92
CA PHE A 107 -1.42 6.72 -7.59
C PHE A 107 -0.27 6.91 -6.59
N TRP A 108 -0.35 7.93 -5.72
CA TRP A 108 0.67 8.17 -4.70
C TRP A 108 0.77 7.02 -3.70
N ARG A 109 -0.35 6.43 -3.29
CA ARG A 109 -0.37 5.24 -2.45
C ARG A 109 0.30 4.05 -3.12
N GLY A 110 0.09 3.86 -4.43
CA GLY A 110 0.81 2.87 -5.22
C GLY A 110 2.32 3.10 -5.22
N ILE A 111 2.76 4.36 -5.41
CA ILE A 111 4.18 4.73 -5.33
C ILE A 111 4.76 4.45 -3.93
N PHE A 112 4.03 4.78 -2.87
CA PHE A 112 4.45 4.52 -1.50
C PHE A 112 4.63 3.02 -1.22
N ILE A 113 3.73 2.18 -1.74
CA ILE A 113 3.88 0.71 -1.66
C ILE A 113 5.10 0.23 -2.46
N ILE A 114 5.36 0.79 -3.65
CA ILE A 114 6.57 0.48 -4.40
C ILE A 114 7.81 0.81 -3.56
N LEU A 115 7.89 2.01 -3.01
CA LEU A 115 9.02 2.45 -2.19
C LEU A 115 9.23 1.53 -0.98
N TYR A 116 8.15 1.18 -0.29
CA TYR A 116 8.16 0.21 0.80
C TYR A 116 8.72 -1.14 0.35
N SER A 117 8.25 -1.67 -0.79
CA SER A 117 8.69 -2.97 -1.32
C SER A 117 10.17 -2.99 -1.72
N ILE A 118 10.64 -1.95 -2.42
CA ILE A 118 12.04 -1.81 -2.83
C ILE A 118 12.94 -1.79 -1.61
N THR A 119 12.55 -1.07 -0.56
CA THR A 119 13.34 -0.97 0.67
C THR A 119 13.51 -2.34 1.34
N ILE A 120 12.43 -3.13 1.43
CA ILE A 120 12.49 -4.51 1.95
C ILE A 120 13.37 -5.41 1.08
N LEU A 121 13.25 -5.31 -0.25
CA LEU A 121 14.04 -6.12 -1.18
C LEU A 121 15.53 -5.77 -1.11
N ILE A 122 15.89 -4.50 -0.93
CA ILE A 122 17.29 -4.08 -0.72
C ILE A 122 17.82 -4.69 0.59
N ILE A 123 17.05 -4.65 1.67
CA ILE A 123 17.45 -5.26 2.95
C ILE A 123 17.63 -6.78 2.78
N ALA A 124 16.71 -7.45 2.08
CA ALA A 124 16.81 -8.87 1.78
C ALA A 124 18.10 -9.19 1.01
N ALA A 125 18.43 -8.42 -0.02
CA ALA A 125 19.65 -8.59 -0.82
C ALA A 125 20.94 -8.35 -0.01
N ILE A 126 20.93 -7.38 0.91
CA ILE A 126 22.07 -7.16 1.82
C ILE A 126 22.29 -8.37 2.71
N ILE A 127 21.21 -8.94 3.27
CA ILE A 127 21.30 -10.12 4.14
C ILE A 127 21.70 -11.36 3.34
N GLU A 128 21.19 -11.54 2.13
CA GLU A 128 21.62 -12.60 1.22
C GLU A 128 23.12 -12.54 0.96
N ARG A 129 23.67 -11.35 0.70
CA ARG A 129 25.11 -11.14 0.50
C ARG A 129 25.95 -11.38 1.75
N ILE A 130 25.38 -11.27 2.96
CA ILE A 130 26.06 -11.64 4.20
C ILE A 130 26.04 -13.16 4.40
N TYR A 131 25.02 -13.83 3.87
CA TYR A 131 24.85 -15.28 4.00
C TYR A 131 25.75 -16.09 3.05
N TYR A 132 25.86 -15.66 1.80
CA TYR A 132 26.73 -16.26 0.78
C TYR A 132 28.15 -15.69 0.82
#